data_AF-A0AAW0LNA0-F1
#
_entry.id   AF-A0AAW0LNA0-F1
#
_cell.length_a   1.000
_cell.length_b   1.000
_cell.length_c   1.000
_cell.angle_alpha   90.00
_cell.angle_beta   90.00
_cell.angle_gamma   90.00
#
_symmetry.space_group_name_H-M   'P 1'
#
loop_
_entity.id
_entity.type
_entity.pdbx_description
1 polymer ?
#
loop_
_entity_poly.entity_id
_entity_poly.type
_entity_poly.pdbx_seq_one_letter_code
_entity_poly.pdbx_strand_id
1 'polypeptide(L)' 'MKILKYSSIGGFVSHYGWSSVMESVKFGVPIIAIPMQLDQLVNARLVEGLGVGVEVKRDLNGRLEREEVAKPQR' A
#
# COMPACT_ATOMS: atom_id res chain seq x y z
N MET A 1 -4.80 -1.04 -14.30
CA MET A 1 -6.16 -1.54 -14.03
C MET A 1 -7.18 -0.50 -14.51
N LYS A 2 -8.48 -0.83 -14.49
CA LYS A 2 -9.59 0.11 -14.80
C LYS A 2 -10.35 0.54 -13.55
N ILE A 3 -9.96 0.04 -12.37
CA ILE A 3 -10.75 0.12 -11.14
C ILE A 3 -10.41 1.38 -10.33
N LEU A 4 -9.14 1.77 -10.25
CA LEU A 4 -8.71 2.91 -9.42
C LEU A 4 -9.19 4.27 -9.96
N LYS A 5 -9.72 4.32 -11.18
CA LYS A 5 -10.28 5.55 -11.77
C LYS A 5 -11.68 5.90 -11.25
N TYR A 6 -12.36 4.98 -10.57
CA TYR A 6 -13.73 5.21 -10.10
C TYR A 6 -13.71 5.99 -8.79
N SER A 7 -14.51 7.05 -8.71
CA SER A 7 -14.60 7.93 -7.52
C SER A 7 -15.13 7.25 -6.27
N SER A 8 -15.74 6.07 -6.40
CA SER A 8 -16.19 5.25 -5.26
C SER A 8 -15.06 4.53 -4.54
N ILE A 9 -13.85 4.53 -5.08
CA ILE A 9 -12.68 3.88 -4.48
C ILE A 9 -11.98 4.86 -3.54
N GLY A 10 -12.10 4.61 -2.24
CA GLY A 10 -11.44 5.41 -1.19
C GLY A 10 -10.03 4.93 -0.79
N GLY A 11 -9.60 3.76 -1.27
CA GLY A 11 -8.29 3.21 -0.93
C GLY A 11 -8.00 1.89 -1.63
N PHE A 12 -6.72 1.51 -1.64
CA PHE A 12 -6.24 0.33 -2.34
C PHE A 12 -5.23 -0.46 -1.51
N VAL A 13 -5.53 -1.73 -1.20
CA VAL A 13 -4.59 -2.66 -0.57
C VAL A 13 -3.79 -3.37 -1.66
N SER A 14 -2.47 -3.32 -1.60
CA SER A 14 -1.60 -3.87 -2.65
C SER A 14 -0.33 -4.49 -2.09
N HIS A 15 0.23 -5.45 -2.83
CA HIS A 15 1.57 -5.99 -2.57
C HIS A 15 2.69 -5.04 -3.02
N TYR A 16 2.38 -3.84 -3.51
CA TYR A 16 3.37 -2.80 -3.89
C TYR A 16 4.25 -3.13 -5.11
N GLY A 17 3.68 -3.82 -6.09
CA GLY A 17 4.24 -3.82 -7.44
C GLY A 17 4.27 -2.40 -8.04
N TRP A 18 5.34 -2.05 -8.76
CA TRP A 18 5.56 -0.69 -9.28
C TRP A 18 4.40 -0.14 -10.13
N SER A 19 3.80 -0.98 -10.97
CA SER A 19 2.64 -0.59 -11.79
C SER A 19 1.42 -0.18 -10.95
N SER A 20 1.19 -0.88 -9.83
CA SER A 20 0.11 -0.59 -8.88
C SER A 20 0.34 0.74 -8.17
N VAL A 21 1.59 1.02 -7.78
CA VAL A 21 1.98 2.29 -7.17
C VAL A 21 1.73 3.45 -8.14
N MET A 22 2.24 3.35 -9.37
CA MET A 22 2.08 4.40 -10.39
C MET A 22 0.60 4.68 -10.71
N GLU A 23 -0.25 3.66 -10.71
CA GLU A 23 -1.68 3.83 -10.95
C GLU A 23 -2.37 4.57 -9.80
N SER A 24 -2.02 4.23 -8.55
CA SER A 24 -2.58 4.93 -7.40
C SER A 24 -2.16 6.38 -7.33
N VAL A 25 -0.89 6.69 -7.61
CA VAL A 25 -0.39 8.06 -7.74
C VAL A 25 -1.17 8.81 -8.82
N LYS A 26 -1.36 8.18 -10.00
CA LYS A 26 -2.05 8.80 -11.13
C LYS A 26 -3.50 9.16 -10.83
N PHE A 27 -4.21 8.34 -10.06
CA PHE A 27 -5.63 8.55 -9.74
C PHE A 27 -5.88 9.11 -8.35
N GLY A 28 -4.83 9.40 -7.58
CA GLY A 28 -4.95 9.98 -6.23
C GLY A 28 -5.59 9.05 -5.21
N VAL A 29 -5.42 7.73 -5.36
CA VAL A 29 -5.98 6.74 -4.43
C VAL A 29 -4.91 6.36 -3.40
N PRO A 30 -5.16 6.48 -2.09
CA PRO A 30 -4.21 6.06 -1.06
C PRO A 30 -3.92 4.55 -1.10
N ILE A 31 -2.65 4.17 -0.87
CA ILE A 31 -2.22 2.76 -0.91
C ILE A 31 -1.86 2.24 0.49
N ILE A 32 -2.41 1.08 0.85
CA ILE A 32 -2.01 0.28 2.02
C ILE A 32 -1.09 -0.86 1.54
N ALA A 33 0.15 -0.90 2.04
CA ALA A 33 1.20 -1.81 1.61
C ALA A 33 1.20 -3.11 2.39
N ILE A 34 1.22 -4.23 1.66
CA ILE A 34 1.49 -5.56 2.18
C ILE A 34 2.55 -6.22 1.28
N PRO A 35 3.82 -5.76 1.34
CA PRO A 35 4.88 -6.31 0.49
C PRO A 35 5.06 -7.80 0.79
N MET A 36 5.14 -8.62 -0.27
CA MET A 36 5.28 -10.07 -0.21
C MET A 36 6.66 -10.55 -0.67
N GLN A 37 7.40 -9.70 -1.40
CA GLN A 37 8.72 -10.00 -1.98
C GLN A 37 9.72 -8.87 -1.69
N LEU A 38 11.02 -9.16 -1.87
CA LEU A 38 12.11 -8.27 -1.47
C LEU A 38 12.15 -6.96 -2.28
N ASP A 39 11.85 -7.03 -3.57
CA ASP A 39 11.76 -5.88 -4.48
C ASP A 39 10.58 -4.96 -4.12
N GLN A 40 9.47 -5.54 -3.66
CA GLN A 40 8.30 -4.79 -3.21
C GLN A 40 8.57 -4.03 -1.92
N LEU A 41 9.47 -4.52 -1.07
CA LEU A 41 9.86 -3.85 0.17
C LEU A 41 10.58 -2.52 -0.11
N VAL A 42 11.41 -2.48 -1.15
CA VAL A 42 12.09 -1.24 -1.58
C VAL A 42 11.07 -0.23 -2.09
N ASN A 43 10.11 -0.69 -2.88
CA ASN A 43 9.02 0.16 -3.37
C ASN A 43 8.13 0.68 -2.22
N ALA A 44 7.81 -0.18 -1.25
CA ALA A 44 7.03 0.20 -0.07
C ALA A 44 7.66 1.35 0.70
N ARG A 45 8.95 1.21 1.02
CA ARG A 45 9.69 2.26 1.75
C ARG A 45 9.80 3.56 0.97
N LEU A 46 10.04 3.50 -0.34
CA LEU A 46 10.12 4.71 -1.17
C LEU A 46 8.80 5.46 -1.20
N VAL A 47 7.69 4.75 -1.43
CA VAL A 47 6.35 5.31 -1.55
C VAL A 47 5.83 5.83 -0.22
N GLU A 48 6.13 5.14 0.88
CA GLU A 48 5.88 5.63 2.24
C GLU A 48 6.67 6.92 2.51
N GLY A 49 7.95 6.97 2.16
CA GLY A 49 8.78 8.17 2.28
C GLY A 49 8.29 9.35 1.43
N LEU A 50 7.57 9.08 0.34
CA LEU A 50 6.92 10.09 -0.51
C LEU A 50 5.52 10.49 -0.02
N GLY A 51 5.00 9.87 1.04
CA GLY A 51 3.67 10.15 1.60
C GLY A 51 2.51 9.67 0.72
N VAL A 52 2.77 8.73 -0.20
CA VAL A 52 1.78 8.23 -1.17
C VAL A 52 1.02 7.01 -0.62
N GLY A 53 1.54 6.38 0.42
CA GLY A 53 0.92 5.22 1.07
C GLY A 53 1.56 4.87 2.40
N VAL A 54 1.06 3.81 3.00
CA VAL A 54 1.42 3.36 4.35
C VAL A 54 1.72 1.87 4.33
N GLU A 55 2.80 1.43 4.97
CA GLU A 55 3.10 0.00 5.14
C GLU A 55 2.42 -0.57 6.39
N VAL A 56 1.75 -1.73 6.24
CA VAL A 56 1.23 -2.45 7.40
C VAL A 56 2.39 -3.08 8.15
N LYS A 57 2.55 -2.70 9.43
CA LYS A 57 3.60 -3.25 10.28
C LYS A 57 3.43 -4.75 10.48
N ARG A 58 4.57 -5.44 10.53
CA ARG A 58 4.67 -6.88 10.78
C ARG A 58 5.32 -7.14 12.14
N ASP A 59 5.00 -8.27 12.74
CA ASP A 59 5.66 -8.75 13.96
C ASP A 59 7.13 -9.15 13.70
N LEU A 60 7.84 -9.54 14.76
CA LEU A 60 9.23 -9.99 14.67
C LEU A 60 9.43 -11.26 13.82
N ASN A 61 8.34 -12.01 13.57
CA ASN A 61 8.33 -13.20 12.72
C ASN A 61 7.87 -12.90 11.28
N GLY A 62 7.65 -11.62 10.94
CA GLY A 62 7.17 -11.19 9.64
C GLY A 62 5.67 -11.42 9.40
N ARG A 63 4.87 -11.71 10.44
CA ARG A 63 3.42 -11.93 10.35
C ARG A 63 2.66 -10.62 10.39
N LEU A 64 1.52 -10.59 9.71
CA LEU A 64 0.56 -9.50 9.80
C LEU A 64 -0.35 -9.74 11.00
N GLU A 65 -0.52 -8.72 11.82
CA GLU A 65 -1.48 -8.73 12.92
C GLU A 65 -2.77 -8.03 12.49
N ARG A 66 -3.93 -8.58 12.88
CA ARG A 66 -5.23 -8.02 12.49
C ARG A 66 -5.40 -6.60 13.02
N GLU A 67 -4.82 -6.32 14.19
CA GLU A 67 -4.82 -5.02 14.84
C GLU A 67 -4.07 -3.99 13.98
N GLU A 68 -2.90 -4.35 13.43
CA GLU A 68 -2.13 -3.47 12.54
C GLU A 68 -2.87 -3.22 11.22
N VAL A 69 -3.55 -4.23 10.67
CA VAL A 69 -4.35 -4.08 9.44
C VAL A 69 -5.59 -3.20 9.66
N ALA A 70 -6.24 -3.32 10.83
CA ALA A 70 -7.45 -2.57 11.16
C ALA A 70 -7.20 -1.13 11.62
N LYS A 71 -5.93 -0.72 11.78
CA LYS A 71 -5.61 0.64 12.22
C LYS A 71 -6.16 1.67 11.23
N PRO A 72 -6.92 2.67 11.72
CA PRO A 72 -7.41 3.74 10.86
C PRO A 72 -6.23 4.53 10.33
N GLN A 73 -6.19 4.68 9.01
CA GLN A 73 -5.24 5.55 8.32
C GLN A 73 -5.85 6.95 8.29
N ARG A 74 -5.07 7.97 8.68
CA ARG A 74 -5.50 9.38 8.70
C ARG A 74 -5.30 10.05 7.35
#